data_AF-A0AAD9CBT2-F1
#
_entry.id   AF-A0AAD9CBT2-F1
#
_cell.length_a   1.000
_cell.length_b   1.000
_cell.length_c   1.000
_cell.angle_alpha   90.00
_cell.angle_beta   90.00
_cell.angle_gamma   90.00
#
_symmetry.space_group_name_H-M   'P 1'
#
loop_
_entity.id
_entity.type
_entity.pdbx_description
1 polymer ?
#
loop_
_entity_poly.entity_id
_entity_poly.type
_entity_poly.pdbx_seq_one_letter_code
_entity_poly.pdbx_strand_id
1 'polypeptide(L)'
;MGYLPDLSIETWTLIVIFLTLIAIYGYAPYGLFKKLGIRGPKPMPFIGTFLGYTKGIHNFDTECYQKYGKMWGLYDGRQPIIATMDTAMIKAVLVKECYSVFTNRRNRVDFMQLMVDSQSSKNKDDASSNKGLTDHEILSQAMIFIIAGYETSSSTLGFVAYTLATHPEIQKILQEEIDETLPEKDRPTYEAAMQMEYLEMVINETMRLYPIANRLERMAKSSVEINGVTIPKGTVIMVPIYTLHRDPDLWSEPEAFKPERFRKENKANIDPYAFLPFGAGPRNCIGMRFALLMMKLALVEILQNFSFVTCKETDIPMELGVDELTTPKNPIKLKLVSRATVADSPSS
;
A
#
# COMPACT_ATOMS: atom_id res chain seq x y z
N MET A 1 30.33 44.81 19.38
CA MET A 1 29.14 45.47 18.79
C MET A 1 29.49 45.81 17.35
N GLY A 2 28.78 45.48 16.28
CA GLY A 2 27.52 44.77 16.11
C GLY A 2 27.55 44.07 14.73
N TYR A 3 26.97 42.87 14.64
CA TYR A 3 27.02 42.01 13.45
C TYR A 3 25.84 42.24 12.49
N LEU A 4 25.27 43.45 12.47
CA LEU A 4 24.18 43.79 11.55
C LEU A 4 24.68 44.76 10.49
N PRO A 5 24.42 44.50 9.20
CA PRO A 5 24.83 45.39 8.12
C PRO A 5 24.15 46.76 8.26
N ASP A 6 24.88 47.82 7.94
CA ASP A 6 24.45 49.22 8.02
C ASP A 6 23.48 49.55 6.86
N LEU A 7 22.31 48.92 6.89
CA LEU A 7 21.25 49.07 5.88
C LEU A 7 20.34 50.24 6.23
N SER A 8 19.82 50.91 5.20
CA SER A 8 18.88 52.02 5.35
C SER A 8 17.55 51.57 5.98
N ILE A 9 16.81 52.50 6.60
CA ILE A 9 15.50 52.21 7.23
C ILE A 9 14.51 51.68 6.18
N GLU A 10 14.55 52.21 4.96
CA GLU A 10 13.72 51.75 3.85
C GLU A 10 14.06 50.30 3.49
N THR A 11 15.35 49.95 3.50
CA THR A 11 15.82 48.59 3.21
C THR A 11 15.38 47.60 4.29
N TRP A 12 15.52 47.96 5.57
CA TRP A 12 14.98 47.15 6.68
C TRP A 12 13.46 46.99 6.59
N THR A 13 12.74 48.05 6.22
CA THR A 13 11.28 48.01 6.06
C THR A 13 10.87 47.02 4.95
N LEU A 14 11.53 47.10 3.78
CA LEU A 14 11.29 46.17 2.67
C LEU A 14 11.62 44.73 3.04
N ILE A 15 12.72 44.48 3.77
CA ILE A 15 13.08 43.14 4.24
C ILE A 15 12.01 42.58 5.19
N VAL A 16 11.53 43.38 6.15
CA VAL A 16 10.48 42.95 7.08
C VAL A 16 9.17 42.65 6.34
N ILE A 17 8.76 43.50 5.40
CA ILE A 17 7.57 43.26 4.57
C ILE A 17 7.72 41.97 3.76
N PHE A 18 8.87 41.78 3.10
CA PHE A 18 9.16 40.58 2.32
C PHE A 18 9.13 39.31 3.16
N LEU A 19 9.79 39.31 4.32
CA LEU A 19 9.78 38.17 5.26
C LEU A 19 8.37 37.89 5.80
N THR A 20 7.59 38.95 6.08
CA THR A 20 6.20 38.82 6.53
C THR A 20 5.32 38.21 5.44
N LEU A 21 5.44 38.67 4.20
CA LEU A 21 4.72 38.12 3.05
C LEU A 21 5.09 36.66 2.80
N ILE A 22 6.39 36.32 2.91
CA ILE A 22 6.87 34.93 2.83
C ILE A 22 6.25 34.09 3.93
N ALA A 23 6.22 34.57 5.17
CA ALA A 23 5.63 33.83 6.29
C ALA A 23 4.12 33.61 6.08
N ILE A 24 3.38 34.66 5.68
CA ILE A 24 1.95 34.57 5.38
C ILE A 24 1.72 33.56 4.26
N TYR A 25 2.43 33.67 3.14
CA TYR A 25 2.31 32.75 2.01
C TYR A 25 2.71 31.30 2.37
N GLY A 26 3.67 31.14 3.27
CA GLY A 26 4.11 29.84 3.79
C GLY A 26 3.06 29.16 4.65
N TYR A 27 2.34 29.91 5.51
CA TYR A 27 1.35 29.36 6.45
C TYR A 27 -0.11 29.40 5.99
N ALA A 28 -0.45 30.23 4.99
CA ALA A 28 -1.81 30.37 4.46
C ALA A 28 -2.55 29.05 4.15
N PRO A 29 -1.93 28.00 3.55
CA PRO A 29 -2.65 26.78 3.19
C PRO A 29 -3.00 25.86 4.39
N TYR A 30 -2.42 26.09 5.57
CA TYR A 30 -2.43 25.13 6.69
C TYR A 30 -3.57 25.30 7.70
N GLY A 31 -4.53 26.17 7.40
CA GLY A 31 -5.68 26.42 8.28
C GLY A 31 -6.83 25.42 8.15
N LEU A 32 -6.82 24.54 7.13
CA LEU A 32 -7.99 23.72 6.77
C LEU A 32 -8.40 22.76 7.89
N PHE A 33 -7.50 21.90 8.36
CA PHE A 33 -7.87 20.88 9.36
C PHE A 33 -8.23 21.48 10.71
N LYS A 34 -7.63 22.61 11.08
CA LYS A 34 -8.03 23.37 12.26
C LYS A 34 -9.47 23.85 12.16
N LYS A 35 -9.93 24.29 10.98
CA LYS A 35 -11.33 24.71 10.74
C LYS A 35 -12.30 23.53 10.76
N LEU A 36 -11.87 22.37 10.27
CA LEU A 36 -12.68 21.13 10.25
C LEU A 36 -12.68 20.37 11.58
N GLY A 37 -11.92 20.83 12.60
CA GLY A 37 -11.77 20.12 13.86
C GLY A 37 -10.98 18.80 13.77
N ILE A 38 -10.26 18.58 12.67
CA ILE A 38 -9.47 17.36 12.45
C ILE A 38 -8.08 17.55 13.06
N ARG A 39 -7.68 16.62 13.93
CA ARG A 39 -6.36 16.64 14.58
C ARG A 39 -5.28 16.15 13.61
N GLY A 40 -4.04 16.54 13.84
CA GLY A 40 -2.91 16.08 13.03
C GLY A 40 -1.58 16.74 13.37
N PRO A 41 -0.49 16.28 12.76
CA PRO A 41 0.83 16.89 12.92
C PRO A 41 0.85 18.34 12.44
N LYS A 42 1.63 19.19 13.12
CA LYS A 42 1.77 20.60 12.74
C LYS A 42 2.61 20.71 11.47
N PRO A 43 2.09 21.32 10.39
CA PRO A 43 2.85 21.51 9.17
C PRO A 43 3.88 22.64 9.32
N MET A 44 5.02 22.47 8.67
CA MET A 44 6.03 23.53 8.51
C MET A 44 5.75 24.37 7.25
N PRO A 45 6.18 25.64 7.22
CA PRO A 45 6.10 26.49 6.03
C PRO A 45 6.65 25.79 4.78
N PHE A 46 5.90 25.86 3.67
CA PHE A 46 6.23 25.32 2.34
C PHE A 46 6.32 23.80 2.22
N ILE A 47 6.87 23.13 3.23
CA ILE A 47 7.18 21.70 3.25
C ILE A 47 6.00 20.88 3.79
N GLY A 48 5.11 21.48 4.58
CA GLY A 48 4.02 20.75 5.21
C GLY A 48 4.56 19.74 6.23
N THR A 49 4.17 18.47 6.10
CA THR A 49 4.51 17.38 7.01
C THR A 49 5.59 16.44 6.47
N PHE A 50 6.25 16.77 5.34
CA PHE A 50 7.23 15.88 4.69
C PHE A 50 8.40 15.45 5.59
N LEU A 51 8.86 16.31 6.51
CA LEU A 51 9.92 15.90 7.45
C LEU A 51 9.50 14.77 8.40
N GLY A 52 8.21 14.48 8.52
CA GLY A 52 7.73 13.31 9.24
C GLY A 52 8.10 11.98 8.57
N TYR A 53 8.42 11.98 7.27
CA TYR A 53 8.71 10.77 6.50
C TYR A 53 10.18 10.32 6.59
N THR A 54 11.05 11.02 7.32
CA THR A 54 12.49 10.68 7.39
C THR A 54 12.76 9.28 7.96
N LYS A 55 11.80 8.72 8.71
CA LYS A 55 11.85 7.35 9.26
C LYS A 55 10.98 6.35 8.47
N GLY A 56 10.51 6.74 7.29
CA GLY A 56 9.60 5.95 6.47
C GLY A 56 8.13 6.31 6.68
N ILE A 57 7.36 6.16 5.61
CA ILE A 57 5.93 6.51 5.56
C ILE A 57 5.09 5.65 6.54
N HIS A 58 5.36 4.35 6.58
CA HIS A 58 4.64 3.40 7.44
C HIS A 58 4.81 3.71 8.94
N ASN A 59 6.01 4.13 9.35
CA ASN A 59 6.28 4.55 10.73
C ASN A 59 5.54 5.84 11.06
N PHE A 60 5.59 6.83 10.16
CA PHE A 60 4.87 8.08 10.33
C PHE A 60 3.35 7.89 10.48
N ASP A 61 2.75 7.04 9.64
CA ASP A 61 1.31 6.75 9.73
C ASP A 61 0.95 6.04 11.04
N THR A 62 1.79 5.12 11.48
CA THR A 62 1.59 4.38 12.73
C THR A 62 1.70 5.32 13.95
N GLU A 63 2.70 6.22 13.96
CA GLU A 63 2.82 7.25 15.00
C GLU A 63 1.64 8.23 14.98
N CYS A 64 1.15 8.61 13.79
CA CYS A 64 -0.03 9.46 13.66
C CYS A 64 -1.30 8.76 14.15
N TYR A 65 -1.48 7.48 13.82
CA TYR A 65 -2.59 6.68 14.32
C TYR A 65 -2.59 6.62 15.85
N GLN A 66 -1.44 6.27 16.45
CA GLN A 66 -1.29 6.20 17.91
C GLN A 66 -1.59 7.53 18.61
N LYS A 67 -1.23 8.65 17.99
CA LYS A 67 -1.38 9.98 18.59
C LYS A 67 -2.75 10.62 18.32
N TYR A 68 -3.28 10.47 17.11
CA TYR A 68 -4.44 11.20 16.62
C TYR A 68 -5.71 10.34 16.51
N GLY A 69 -5.60 9.01 16.53
CA GLY A 69 -6.70 8.06 16.41
C GLY A 69 -6.97 7.67 14.95
N LYS A 70 -8.15 7.11 14.67
CA LYS A 70 -8.51 6.53 13.36
C LYS A 70 -8.64 7.54 12.21
N MET A 71 -8.54 8.85 12.48
CA MET A 71 -8.60 9.89 11.47
C MET A 71 -7.68 11.06 11.84
N TRP A 72 -6.88 11.52 10.88
CA TRP A 72 -6.01 12.69 11.06
C TRP A 72 -5.79 13.46 9.76
N GLY A 73 -5.42 14.73 9.88
CA GLY A 73 -5.11 15.62 8.77
C GLY A 73 -3.61 15.88 8.66
N LEU A 74 -3.06 15.83 7.45
CA LEU A 74 -1.65 16.13 7.17
C LEU A 74 -1.49 16.87 5.84
N TYR A 75 -0.31 17.40 5.57
CA TYR A 75 -0.05 18.22 4.38
C TYR A 75 1.21 17.78 3.64
N ASP A 76 1.07 17.24 2.43
CA ASP A 76 2.22 17.04 1.54
C ASP A 76 2.49 18.35 0.81
N GLY A 77 3.48 19.13 1.27
CA GLY A 77 3.71 20.49 0.79
C GLY A 77 2.51 21.38 1.12
N ARG A 78 1.64 21.63 0.12
CA ARG A 78 0.37 22.37 0.28
C ARG A 78 -0.88 21.51 0.09
N GLN A 79 -0.72 20.26 -0.31
CA GLN A 79 -1.83 19.35 -0.58
C GLN A 79 -2.45 18.87 0.75
N PRO A 80 -3.71 19.23 1.07
CA PRO A 80 -4.37 18.68 2.25
C PRO A 80 -4.71 17.20 2.03
N ILE A 81 -4.41 16.39 3.05
CA ILE A 81 -4.68 14.95 3.09
C ILE A 81 -5.41 14.61 4.38
N ILE A 82 -6.54 13.90 4.28
CA ILE A 82 -7.22 13.27 5.41
C ILE A 82 -6.89 11.79 5.36
N ALA A 83 -6.18 11.30 6.37
CA ALA A 83 -5.97 9.88 6.59
C ALA A 83 -7.16 9.30 7.35
N THR A 84 -7.65 8.12 6.95
CA THR A 84 -8.74 7.43 7.62
C THR A 84 -8.54 5.92 7.68
N MET A 85 -8.85 5.34 8.83
CA MET A 85 -8.91 3.89 9.08
C MET A 85 -10.35 3.40 9.34
N ASP A 86 -11.35 4.29 9.24
CA ASP A 86 -12.76 3.90 9.37
C ASP A 86 -13.23 3.16 8.12
N THR A 87 -13.58 1.88 8.27
CA THR A 87 -14.01 1.01 7.16
C THR A 87 -15.26 1.53 6.46
N ALA A 88 -16.15 2.24 7.15
CA ALA A 88 -17.32 2.85 6.53
C ALA A 88 -16.95 4.02 5.61
N MET A 89 -15.99 4.86 6.02
CA MET A 89 -15.46 5.95 5.22
C MET A 89 -14.65 5.40 4.03
N ILE A 90 -13.84 4.37 4.26
CA ILE A 90 -13.07 3.68 3.22
C ILE A 90 -14.03 3.10 2.16
N LYS A 91 -15.09 2.41 2.56
CA LYS A 91 -16.13 1.90 1.66
C LYS A 91 -16.78 3.01 0.84
N ALA A 92 -17.14 4.12 1.48
CA ALA A 92 -17.75 5.25 0.79
C ALA A 92 -16.82 5.81 -0.30
N VAL A 93 -15.56 6.05 0.04
CA VAL A 93 -14.57 6.67 -0.85
C VAL A 93 -14.11 5.74 -1.97
N LEU A 94 -13.80 4.47 -1.65
CA LEU A 94 -13.23 3.52 -2.63
C LEU A 94 -14.30 2.90 -3.53
N VAL A 95 -15.55 2.80 -3.07
CA VAL A 95 -16.62 2.07 -3.79
C VAL A 95 -17.81 2.96 -4.12
N LYS A 96 -18.54 3.47 -3.11
CA LYS A 96 -19.84 4.12 -3.33
C LYS A 96 -19.72 5.40 -4.16
N GLU A 97 -18.77 6.26 -3.79
CA GLU A 97 -18.57 7.58 -4.38
C GLU A 97 -17.37 7.62 -5.36
N CYS A 98 -16.90 6.46 -5.82
CA CYS A 98 -15.74 6.36 -6.70
C CYS A 98 -15.96 7.09 -8.03
N TYR A 99 -17.13 6.91 -8.66
CA TYR A 99 -17.41 7.53 -9.96
C TYR A 99 -17.88 8.99 -9.85
N SER A 100 -18.49 9.37 -8.73
CA SER A 100 -19.03 10.71 -8.50
C SER A 100 -17.95 11.69 -8.04
N VAL A 101 -17.24 11.37 -6.95
CA VAL A 101 -16.37 12.33 -6.24
C VAL A 101 -14.91 11.87 -6.21
N PHE A 102 -14.64 10.57 -6.07
CA PHE A 102 -13.32 10.02 -5.73
C PHE A 102 -12.71 9.15 -6.82
N THR A 103 -12.75 9.58 -8.08
CA THR A 103 -12.31 8.72 -9.20
C THR A 103 -10.79 8.64 -9.34
N ASN A 104 -10.08 9.72 -8.96
CA ASN A 104 -8.68 9.93 -9.32
C ASN A 104 -7.77 9.70 -8.11
N ARG A 105 -6.59 9.09 -8.30
CA ARG A 105 -5.60 8.87 -7.23
C ARG A 105 -4.80 10.13 -6.87
N ARG A 106 -4.46 10.97 -7.86
CA ARG A 106 -3.90 12.36 -7.82
C ARG A 106 -3.41 12.64 -9.26
N ASN A 107 -3.82 13.74 -9.92
CA ASN A 107 -3.41 14.21 -11.27
C ASN A 107 -2.62 13.23 -12.21
N ARG A 108 -3.11 12.01 -12.43
CA ARG A 108 -2.50 11.01 -13.32
C ARG A 108 -3.61 10.30 -14.10
N VAL A 109 -3.45 10.24 -15.42
CA VAL A 109 -4.29 9.45 -16.33
C VAL A 109 -3.59 8.11 -16.51
N ASP A 110 -4.24 7.03 -16.10
CA ASP A 110 -3.74 5.65 -16.23
C ASP A 110 -4.77 4.79 -16.99
N PHE A 111 -4.42 3.57 -17.37
CA PHE A 111 -5.29 2.65 -18.12
C PHE A 111 -6.68 2.52 -17.48
N MET A 112 -6.71 2.43 -16.15
CA MET A 112 -7.95 2.26 -15.43
C MET A 112 -8.78 3.55 -15.44
N GLN A 113 -8.14 4.73 -15.45
CA GLN A 113 -8.82 6.00 -15.72
C GLN A 113 -9.46 5.99 -17.11
N LEU A 114 -8.71 5.58 -18.13
CA LEU A 114 -9.19 5.53 -19.51
C LEU A 114 -10.38 4.57 -19.66
N MET A 115 -10.33 3.40 -19.01
CA MET A 115 -11.45 2.46 -19.00
C MET A 115 -12.68 3.02 -18.27
N VAL A 116 -12.48 3.70 -17.13
CA VAL A 116 -13.57 4.35 -16.38
C VAL A 116 -14.20 5.47 -17.20
N ASP A 117 -13.38 6.31 -17.85
CA ASP A 117 -13.85 7.40 -18.69
C ASP A 117 -14.66 6.87 -19.88
N SER A 118 -14.18 5.80 -20.54
CA SER A 118 -14.88 5.10 -21.63
C SER A 118 -16.24 4.51 -21.21
N GLN A 119 -16.35 4.00 -19.97
CA GLN A 119 -17.65 3.53 -19.46
C GLN A 119 -18.59 4.70 -19.10
N SER A 120 -18.05 5.79 -18.54
CA SER A 120 -18.85 6.97 -18.17
C SER A 120 -19.38 7.74 -19.38
N SER A 121 -18.70 7.68 -20.53
CA SER A 121 -19.12 8.35 -21.77
C SER A 121 -20.27 7.65 -22.49
N LYS A 122 -20.63 6.41 -22.14
CA LYS A 122 -21.77 5.68 -22.73
C LYS A 122 -23.15 6.25 -22.39
N ASN A 123 -23.24 7.18 -21.42
CA ASN A 123 -24.50 7.83 -21.03
C ASN A 123 -24.80 9.13 -21.81
N LYS A 124 -24.06 9.43 -22.88
CA LYS A 124 -24.38 10.52 -23.82
C LYS A 124 -24.50 9.96 -25.23
N ASP A 125 -25.65 10.19 -25.86
CA ASP A 125 -26.03 9.80 -27.22
C ASP A 125 -25.17 10.49 -28.30
N ASP A 126 -23.86 10.26 -28.30
CA ASP A 126 -22.97 10.70 -29.37
C ASP A 126 -22.27 9.49 -29.98
N ALA A 127 -22.69 9.17 -31.21
CA ALA A 127 -22.17 8.12 -32.09
C ALA A 127 -20.69 8.33 -32.54
N SER A 128 -19.89 9.10 -31.78
CA SER A 128 -18.50 9.43 -32.08
C SER A 128 -17.51 9.11 -30.95
N SER A 129 -17.95 8.51 -29.83
CA SER A 129 -17.13 8.42 -28.61
C SER A 129 -16.16 7.22 -28.53
N ASN A 130 -16.05 6.36 -29.55
CA ASN A 130 -15.11 5.24 -29.51
C ASN A 130 -13.73 5.64 -30.05
N LYS A 131 -13.05 6.59 -29.39
CA LYS A 131 -11.63 6.86 -29.66
C LYS A 131 -10.81 5.70 -29.06
N GLY A 132 -10.20 4.90 -29.92
CA GLY A 132 -9.21 3.90 -29.51
C GLY A 132 -8.00 4.54 -28.82
N LEU A 133 -7.19 3.72 -28.15
CA LEU A 133 -5.96 4.19 -27.50
C LEU A 133 -4.96 4.70 -28.54
N THR A 134 -4.33 5.83 -28.24
CA THR A 134 -3.19 6.36 -28.99
C THR A 134 -1.93 5.53 -28.72
N ASP A 135 -0.95 5.57 -29.62
CA ASP A 135 0.34 4.89 -29.44
C ASP A 135 1.04 5.30 -28.14
N HIS A 136 0.94 6.58 -27.76
CA HIS A 136 1.49 7.08 -26.50
C HIS A 136 0.77 6.47 -25.28
N GLU A 137 -0.56 6.34 -25.33
CA GLU A 137 -1.32 5.69 -24.27
C GLU A 137 -0.96 4.19 -24.18
N ILE A 138 -0.86 3.49 -25.31
CA ILE A 138 -0.45 2.07 -25.37
C ILE A 138 0.93 1.91 -24.74
N LEU A 139 1.92 2.71 -25.17
CA LEU A 139 3.28 2.66 -24.62
C LEU A 139 3.31 2.96 -23.12
N SER A 140 2.57 3.99 -22.69
CA SER A 140 2.46 4.35 -21.27
C SER A 140 1.89 3.21 -20.43
N GLN A 141 0.87 2.50 -20.94
CA GLN A 141 0.28 1.37 -20.22
C GLN A 141 1.20 0.14 -20.20
N ALA A 142 1.91 -0.14 -21.30
CA ALA A 142 2.89 -1.22 -21.34
C ALA A 142 4.00 -1.01 -20.30
N MET A 143 4.53 0.23 -20.20
CA MET A 143 5.52 0.58 -19.17
C MET A 143 4.98 0.39 -17.75
N ILE A 144 3.74 0.84 -17.48
CA ILE A 144 3.10 0.66 -16.16
C ILE A 144 2.93 -0.82 -15.83
N PHE A 145 2.53 -1.67 -16.79
CA PHE A 145 2.37 -3.10 -16.55
C PHE A 145 3.70 -3.81 -16.25
N ILE A 146 4.79 -3.42 -16.91
CA ILE A 146 6.13 -3.96 -16.62
C ILE A 146 6.55 -3.60 -15.18
N ILE A 147 6.47 -2.32 -14.81
CA ILE A 147 6.88 -1.86 -13.47
C ILE A 147 5.99 -2.48 -12.39
N ALA A 148 4.67 -2.39 -12.55
CA ALA A 148 3.72 -2.91 -11.58
C ALA A 148 3.81 -4.44 -11.44
N GLY A 149 4.03 -5.17 -12.55
CA GLY A 149 4.13 -6.62 -12.52
C GLY A 149 5.45 -7.15 -11.96
N TYR A 150 6.56 -6.48 -12.26
CA TYR A 150 7.89 -6.91 -11.82
C TYR A 150 8.14 -6.61 -10.34
N GLU A 151 8.16 -5.34 -9.96
CA GLU A 151 8.63 -4.89 -8.65
C GLU A 151 7.73 -5.40 -7.51
N THR A 152 6.41 -5.38 -7.70
CA THR A 152 5.47 -5.77 -6.64
C THR A 152 5.44 -7.27 -6.41
N SER A 153 5.46 -8.06 -7.49
CA SER A 153 5.41 -9.52 -7.40
C SER A 153 6.72 -10.08 -6.84
N SER A 154 7.87 -9.59 -7.32
CA SER A 154 9.18 -10.03 -6.83
C SER A 154 9.38 -9.70 -5.35
N SER A 155 9.00 -8.50 -4.93
CA SER A 155 9.08 -8.08 -3.51
C SER A 155 8.16 -8.91 -2.63
N THR A 156 6.92 -9.17 -3.06
CA THR A 156 5.98 -10.02 -2.31
C THR A 156 6.52 -11.44 -2.17
N LEU A 157 7.06 -12.03 -3.25
CA LEU A 157 7.71 -13.35 -3.19
C LEU A 157 8.93 -13.35 -2.24
N GLY A 158 9.72 -12.28 -2.22
CA GLY A 158 10.82 -12.12 -1.27
C GLY A 158 10.34 -12.12 0.18
N PHE A 159 9.27 -11.38 0.48
CA PHE A 159 8.66 -11.39 1.81
C PHE A 159 8.07 -12.77 2.18
N VAL A 160 7.42 -13.47 1.24
CA VAL A 160 6.91 -14.83 1.48
C VAL A 160 8.07 -15.78 1.81
N ALA A 161 9.15 -15.73 1.04
CA ALA A 161 10.33 -16.54 1.29
C ALA A 161 10.93 -16.25 2.68
N TYR A 162 10.98 -14.99 3.08
CA TYR A 162 11.44 -14.59 4.42
C TYR A 162 10.52 -15.11 5.53
N THR A 163 9.21 -14.94 5.41
CA THR A 163 8.25 -15.42 6.43
C THR A 163 8.30 -16.94 6.55
N LEU A 164 8.42 -17.67 5.44
CA LEU A 164 8.55 -19.13 5.45
C LEU A 164 9.88 -19.60 6.05
N ALA A 165 10.99 -18.92 5.77
CA ALA A 165 12.29 -19.26 6.34
C ALA A 165 12.36 -19.03 7.85
N THR A 166 11.66 -18.01 8.35
CA THR A 166 11.59 -17.67 9.78
C THR A 166 10.52 -18.43 10.56
N HIS A 167 9.64 -19.16 9.85
CA HIS A 167 8.57 -20.00 10.41
C HIS A 167 8.62 -21.40 9.76
N PRO A 168 9.64 -22.21 10.08
CA PRO A 168 9.87 -23.50 9.43
C PRO A 168 8.69 -24.48 9.59
N GLU A 169 7.92 -24.37 10.68
CA GLU A 169 6.71 -25.14 10.92
C GLU A 169 5.59 -24.81 9.91
N ILE A 170 5.41 -23.54 9.57
CA ILE A 170 4.44 -23.10 8.56
C ILE A 170 4.90 -23.54 7.17
N GLN A 171 6.19 -23.41 6.89
CA GLN A 171 6.77 -23.89 5.63
C GLN A 171 6.56 -25.39 5.44
N LYS A 172 6.72 -26.18 6.49
CA LYS A 172 6.47 -27.63 6.46
C LYS A 172 5.01 -27.94 6.13
N ILE A 173 4.05 -27.29 6.80
CA ILE A 173 2.61 -27.48 6.51
C ILE A 173 2.28 -27.12 5.06
N LEU A 174 2.87 -26.04 4.55
CA LEU A 174 2.68 -25.64 3.15
C LEU A 174 3.30 -26.66 2.17
N GLN A 175 4.48 -27.19 2.48
CA GLN A 175 5.10 -28.24 1.67
C GLN A 175 4.26 -29.52 1.67
N GLU A 176 3.66 -29.89 2.80
CA GLU A 176 2.74 -31.02 2.90
C GLU A 176 1.49 -30.82 2.01
N GLU A 177 0.84 -29.65 2.03
CA GLU A 177 -0.28 -29.33 1.13
C GLU A 177 0.13 -29.45 -0.35
N ILE A 178 1.33 -28.99 -0.70
CA ILE A 178 1.86 -29.05 -2.06
C ILE A 178 2.09 -30.51 -2.48
N ASP A 179 2.69 -31.32 -1.61
CA ASP A 179 2.98 -32.73 -1.88
C ASP A 179 1.68 -33.55 -1.98
N GLU A 180 0.66 -33.24 -1.18
CA GLU A 180 -0.67 -33.88 -1.28
C GLU A 180 -1.38 -33.54 -2.59
N THR A 181 -1.26 -32.30 -3.05
CA THR A 181 -1.89 -31.84 -4.29
C THR A 181 -1.13 -32.33 -5.54
N LEU A 182 0.20 -32.43 -5.46
CA LEU A 182 1.09 -32.80 -6.57
C LEU A 182 2.10 -33.89 -6.15
N PRO A 183 1.67 -35.15 -5.91
CA PRO A 183 2.53 -36.20 -5.32
C PRO A 183 3.76 -36.57 -6.17
N GLU A 184 3.62 -36.53 -7.49
CA GLU A 184 4.71 -36.88 -8.43
C GLU A 184 5.61 -35.68 -8.77
N LYS A 185 5.44 -34.55 -8.08
CA LYS A 185 6.09 -33.26 -8.39
C LYS A 185 5.84 -32.82 -9.84
N ASP A 186 4.62 -33.07 -10.32
CA ASP A 186 4.17 -32.58 -11.61
C ASP A 186 4.24 -31.06 -11.66
N ARG A 187 4.38 -30.53 -12.89
CA ARG A 187 4.34 -29.09 -13.13
C ARG A 187 3.00 -28.53 -12.64
N PRO A 188 3.01 -27.40 -11.91
CA PRO A 188 1.79 -26.85 -11.36
C PRO A 188 0.85 -26.36 -12.47
N THR A 189 -0.40 -26.84 -12.45
CA THR A 189 -1.48 -26.37 -13.32
C THR A 189 -2.25 -25.23 -12.67
N TYR A 190 -3.07 -24.53 -13.47
CA TYR A 190 -3.95 -23.49 -12.95
C TYR A 190 -4.91 -24.04 -11.89
N GLU A 191 -5.51 -25.20 -12.16
CA GLU A 191 -6.48 -25.86 -11.29
C GLU A 191 -5.85 -26.27 -9.95
N ALA A 192 -4.65 -26.88 -9.99
CA ALA A 192 -3.93 -27.27 -8.78
C ALA A 192 -3.59 -26.06 -7.90
N ALA A 193 -3.04 -24.99 -8.50
CA ALA A 193 -2.70 -23.77 -7.77
C ALA A 193 -3.93 -23.09 -7.13
N MET A 194 -5.11 -23.24 -7.72
CA MET A 194 -6.35 -22.68 -7.17
C MET A 194 -6.95 -23.52 -6.03
N GLN A 195 -6.59 -24.80 -5.92
CA GLN A 195 -7.06 -25.70 -4.86
C GLN A 195 -6.25 -25.59 -3.56
N MET A 196 -5.00 -25.11 -3.62
CA MET A 196 -4.12 -24.93 -2.47
C MET A 196 -4.58 -23.75 -1.60
N GLU A 197 -5.26 -24.05 -0.50
CA GLU A 197 -5.86 -23.06 0.39
C GLU A 197 -4.84 -22.46 1.35
N TYR A 198 -3.96 -23.29 1.91
CA TYR A 198 -2.94 -22.85 2.86
C TYR A 198 -1.87 -21.99 2.17
N LEU A 199 -1.51 -22.30 0.92
CA LEU A 199 -0.70 -21.42 0.07
C LEU A 199 -1.31 -20.02 -0.03
N GLU A 200 -2.62 -19.92 -0.24
CA GLU A 200 -3.31 -18.64 -0.30
C GLU A 200 -3.32 -17.93 1.06
N MET A 201 -3.47 -18.67 2.16
CA MET A 201 -3.40 -18.13 3.52
C MET A 201 -2.02 -17.52 3.80
N VAL A 202 -0.94 -18.21 3.44
CA VAL A 202 0.43 -17.74 3.58
C VAL A 202 0.66 -16.45 2.78
N ILE A 203 0.24 -16.41 1.51
CA ILE A 203 0.38 -15.23 0.66
C ILE A 203 -0.41 -14.05 1.23
N ASN A 204 -1.65 -14.27 1.66
CA ASN A 204 -2.49 -13.20 2.24
C ASN A 204 -1.93 -12.67 3.55
N GLU A 205 -1.49 -13.54 4.47
CA GLU A 205 -0.88 -13.09 5.73
C GLU A 205 0.44 -12.36 5.49
N THR A 206 1.20 -12.78 4.48
CA THR A 206 2.41 -12.06 4.06
C THR A 206 2.07 -10.66 3.56
N MET A 207 1.06 -10.51 2.69
CA MET A 207 0.61 -9.19 2.23
C MET A 207 -0.07 -8.35 3.32
N ARG A 208 -0.59 -8.98 4.39
CA ARG A 208 -1.08 -8.28 5.58
C ARG A 208 0.08 -7.60 6.29
N LEU A 209 1.14 -8.33 6.60
CA LEU A 209 2.33 -7.79 7.26
C LEU A 209 3.16 -6.88 6.33
N TYR A 210 3.27 -7.20 5.06
CA TYR A 210 4.14 -6.49 4.12
C TYR A 210 3.37 -6.04 2.87
N PRO A 211 2.38 -5.14 3.01
CA PRO A 211 1.66 -4.62 1.85
C PRO A 211 2.59 -3.73 1.03
N ILE A 212 2.92 -4.13 -0.20
CA ILE A 212 3.84 -3.37 -1.06
C ILE A 212 3.36 -1.92 -1.26
N ALA A 213 2.06 -1.73 -1.48
CA ALA A 213 1.43 -0.42 -1.46
C ALA A 213 1.06 -0.02 -0.02
N ASN A 214 1.86 0.87 0.58
CA ASN A 214 1.66 1.33 1.96
C ASN A 214 0.37 2.14 2.19
N ARG A 215 -0.07 2.87 1.15
CA ARG A 215 -1.22 3.79 1.21
C ARG A 215 -2.10 3.66 -0.03
N LEU A 216 -3.41 3.89 0.12
CA LEU A 216 -4.31 4.16 -1.00
C LEU A 216 -4.77 5.61 -0.96
N GLU A 217 -4.84 6.25 -2.11
CA GLU A 217 -5.24 7.65 -2.18
C GLU A 217 -6.39 7.87 -3.17
N ARG A 218 -7.30 8.78 -2.83
CA ARG A 218 -8.32 9.33 -3.73
C ARG A 218 -8.45 10.84 -3.53
N MET A 219 -8.59 11.59 -4.60
CA MET A 219 -8.81 13.04 -4.54
C MET A 219 -10.29 13.37 -4.70
N ALA A 220 -10.83 14.22 -3.82
CA ALA A 220 -12.19 14.74 -3.92
C ALA A 220 -12.30 15.73 -5.09
N LYS A 221 -13.09 15.40 -6.12
CA LYS A 221 -13.35 16.28 -7.27
C LYS A 221 -14.30 17.45 -6.94
N SER A 222 -15.14 17.27 -5.95
CA SER A 222 -16.09 18.24 -5.41
C SER A 222 -16.13 18.15 -3.88
N SER A 223 -16.66 19.18 -3.23
CA SER A 223 -16.89 19.11 -1.78
C SER A 223 -18.05 18.17 -1.48
N VAL A 224 -17.89 17.29 -0.48
CA VAL A 224 -18.88 16.28 -0.09
C VAL A 224 -18.87 16.08 1.41
N GLU A 225 -19.98 15.63 1.99
CA GLU A 225 -20.04 15.16 3.37
C GLU A 225 -20.18 13.64 3.39
N ILE A 226 -19.27 12.96 4.10
CA ILE A 226 -19.28 11.50 4.25
C ILE A 226 -19.20 11.19 5.74
N ASN A 227 -20.18 10.44 6.25
CA ASN A 227 -20.24 10.01 7.65
C ASN A 227 -20.06 11.17 8.66
N GLY A 228 -20.64 12.34 8.37
CA GLY A 228 -20.54 13.54 9.21
C GLY A 228 -19.21 14.31 9.08
N VAL A 229 -18.33 13.92 8.15
CA VAL A 229 -17.08 14.62 7.87
C VAL A 229 -17.20 15.37 6.54
N THR A 230 -17.08 16.70 6.59
CA THR A 230 -17.01 17.53 5.38
C THR A 230 -15.62 17.43 4.75
N ILE A 231 -15.58 16.95 3.51
CA ILE A 231 -14.37 16.82 2.68
C ILE A 231 -14.41 17.90 1.60
N PRO A 232 -13.57 18.94 1.69
CA PRO A 232 -13.50 19.97 0.66
C PRO A 232 -12.93 19.44 -0.65
N LYS A 233 -13.37 20.04 -1.77
CA LYS A 233 -12.76 19.82 -3.10
C LYS A 233 -11.24 19.94 -3.06
N GLY A 234 -10.57 19.03 -3.77
CA GLY A 234 -9.12 18.97 -3.87
C GLY A 234 -8.43 18.30 -2.69
N THR A 235 -9.16 17.94 -1.62
CA THR A 235 -8.60 17.17 -0.51
C THR A 235 -8.37 15.72 -0.92
N VAL A 236 -7.23 15.16 -0.54
CA VAL A 236 -6.92 13.75 -0.73
C VAL A 236 -7.39 12.97 0.48
N ILE A 237 -8.16 11.91 0.26
CA ILE A 237 -8.42 10.89 1.26
C ILE A 237 -7.38 9.79 1.10
N MET A 238 -6.71 9.47 2.19
CA MET A 238 -5.64 8.47 2.25
C MET A 238 -6.04 7.35 3.22
N VAL A 239 -5.82 6.10 2.81
CA VAL A 239 -5.99 4.90 3.65
C VAL A 239 -4.61 4.33 3.94
N PRO A 240 -4.14 4.35 5.21
CA PRO A 240 -2.81 3.88 5.58
C PRO A 240 -2.84 2.35 5.74
N ILE A 241 -2.68 1.62 4.62
CA ILE A 241 -2.83 0.15 4.56
C ILE A 241 -1.92 -0.53 5.58
N TYR A 242 -0.64 -0.15 5.64
CA TYR A 242 0.32 -0.79 6.55
C TYR A 242 -0.13 -0.73 8.02
N THR A 243 -0.58 0.45 8.46
CA THR A 243 -1.08 0.67 9.82
C THR A 243 -2.43 0.00 10.05
N LEU A 244 -3.33 0.04 9.06
CA LEU A 244 -4.64 -0.61 9.11
C LEU A 244 -4.54 -2.13 9.24
N HIS A 245 -3.60 -2.74 8.51
CA HIS A 245 -3.32 -4.16 8.59
C HIS A 245 -2.72 -4.60 9.94
N ARG A 246 -2.34 -3.65 10.80
CA ARG A 246 -1.81 -3.87 12.14
C ARG A 246 -2.67 -3.27 13.25
N ASP A 247 -3.88 -2.82 12.93
CA ASP A 247 -4.79 -2.28 13.94
C ASP A 247 -5.21 -3.39 14.92
N PRO A 248 -4.88 -3.30 16.22
CA PRO A 248 -5.25 -4.31 17.22
C PRO A 248 -6.77 -4.44 17.40
N ASP A 249 -7.56 -3.45 17.01
CA ASP A 249 -9.02 -3.53 17.01
C ASP A 249 -9.55 -4.49 15.91
N LEU A 250 -8.77 -4.71 14.85
CA LEU A 250 -9.13 -5.52 13.69
C LEU A 250 -8.39 -6.87 13.68
N TRP A 251 -7.19 -6.92 14.26
CA TRP A 251 -6.29 -8.07 14.18
C TRP A 251 -5.73 -8.42 15.57
N SER A 252 -6.08 -9.60 16.09
CA SER A 252 -5.49 -10.12 17.35
C SER A 252 -4.00 -10.41 17.20
N GLU A 253 -3.12 -9.93 18.08
CA GLU A 253 -1.65 -10.08 17.92
C GLU A 253 -1.17 -9.65 16.52
N PRO A 254 -1.34 -8.37 16.15
CA PRO A 254 -1.22 -7.89 14.77
C PRO A 254 0.17 -8.08 14.15
N GLU A 255 1.23 -8.14 14.96
CA GLU A 255 2.59 -8.33 14.46
C GLU A 255 2.97 -9.80 14.22
N ALA A 256 2.19 -10.74 14.74
CA ALA A 256 2.46 -12.17 14.57
C ALA A 256 2.01 -12.66 13.18
N PHE A 257 2.84 -13.47 12.54
CA PHE A 257 2.54 -14.14 11.28
C PHE A 257 1.66 -15.36 11.53
N LYS A 258 0.36 -15.25 11.23
CA LYS A 258 -0.64 -16.32 11.45
C LYS A 258 -1.49 -16.54 10.19
N PRO A 259 -1.07 -17.43 9.26
CA PRO A 259 -1.84 -17.74 8.05
C PRO A 259 -3.31 -18.11 8.34
N GLU A 260 -3.58 -18.72 9.50
CA GLU A 260 -4.89 -19.20 9.93
C GLU A 260 -5.95 -18.10 10.04
N ARG A 261 -5.56 -16.82 10.12
CA ARG A 261 -6.49 -15.68 10.00
C ARG A 261 -7.31 -15.74 8.72
N PHE A 262 -6.70 -16.26 7.65
CA PHE A 262 -7.29 -16.35 6.32
C PHE A 262 -7.92 -17.73 6.04
N ARG A 263 -8.17 -18.55 7.07
CA ARG A 263 -9.05 -19.72 6.94
C ARG A 263 -10.44 -19.31 6.46
N LYS A 264 -11.14 -20.19 5.74
CA LYS A 264 -12.46 -19.90 5.16
C LYS A 264 -13.48 -19.45 6.20
N GLU A 265 -13.46 -20.06 7.39
CA GLU A 265 -14.35 -19.75 8.50
C GLU A 265 -14.11 -18.33 9.06
N ASN A 266 -12.85 -17.90 9.06
CA ASN A 266 -12.44 -16.59 9.56
C ASN A 266 -12.59 -15.49 8.50
N LYS A 267 -12.34 -15.82 7.23
CA LYS A 267 -12.43 -14.89 6.08
C LYS A 267 -13.80 -14.20 6.00
N ALA A 268 -14.88 -14.89 6.34
CA ALA A 268 -16.23 -14.31 6.34
C ALA A 268 -16.41 -13.18 7.38
N ASN A 269 -15.60 -13.17 8.44
CA ASN A 269 -15.66 -12.19 9.51
C ASN A 269 -14.67 -11.03 9.34
N ILE A 270 -13.75 -11.12 8.38
CA ILE A 270 -12.83 -10.02 8.06
C ILE A 270 -13.60 -8.96 7.27
N ASP A 271 -13.65 -7.73 7.80
CA ASP A 271 -14.19 -6.61 7.06
C ASP A 271 -13.40 -6.46 5.74
N PRO A 272 -14.06 -6.48 4.55
CA PRO A 272 -13.38 -6.35 3.27
C PRO A 272 -12.56 -5.05 3.12
N TYR A 273 -12.82 -4.05 3.97
CA TYR A 273 -12.09 -2.78 4.01
C TYR A 273 -11.04 -2.72 5.12
N ALA A 274 -10.85 -3.79 5.90
CA ALA A 274 -9.74 -3.95 6.84
C ALA A 274 -8.50 -4.59 6.18
N PHE A 275 -8.68 -5.35 5.09
CA PHE A 275 -7.60 -6.00 4.35
C PHE A 275 -7.60 -5.56 2.88
N LEU A 276 -6.65 -4.69 2.51
CA LEU A 276 -6.64 -3.97 1.23
C LEU A 276 -5.30 -4.09 0.45
N PRO A 277 -4.64 -5.26 0.37
CA PRO A 277 -3.35 -5.39 -0.32
C PRO A 277 -3.44 -5.06 -1.82
N PHE A 278 -4.61 -5.24 -2.43
CA PHE A 278 -4.90 -4.90 -3.83
C PHE A 278 -5.87 -3.70 -3.96
N GLY A 279 -6.17 -3.02 -2.86
CA GLY A 279 -7.22 -2.01 -2.77
C GLY A 279 -8.64 -2.57 -3.01
N ALA A 280 -9.61 -1.65 -3.09
CA ALA A 280 -11.02 -1.99 -3.28
C ALA A 280 -11.71 -1.09 -4.31
N GLY A 281 -12.87 -1.56 -4.76
CA GLY A 281 -13.75 -0.85 -5.69
C GLY A 281 -13.26 -0.81 -7.13
N PRO A 282 -13.88 0.03 -7.97
CA PRO A 282 -13.61 0.09 -9.42
C PRO A 282 -12.15 0.45 -9.78
N ARG A 283 -11.43 1.04 -8.83
CA ARG A 283 -10.02 1.42 -8.98
C ARG A 283 -9.12 0.53 -8.11
N ASN A 284 -9.43 -0.75 -7.96
CA ASN A 284 -8.52 -1.74 -7.34
C ASN A 284 -7.42 -2.18 -8.33
N CYS A 285 -6.55 -3.08 -7.89
CA CYS A 285 -5.49 -3.63 -8.74
C CYS A 285 -6.07 -4.49 -9.87
N ILE A 286 -5.88 -4.04 -11.12
CA ILE A 286 -6.29 -4.80 -12.30
C ILE A 286 -5.53 -6.13 -12.44
N GLY A 287 -4.29 -6.17 -11.97
CA GLY A 287 -3.40 -7.33 -12.05
C GLY A 287 -3.57 -8.33 -10.91
N MET A 288 -4.51 -8.14 -9.98
CA MET A 288 -4.64 -8.96 -8.76
C MET A 288 -4.66 -10.47 -9.06
N ARG A 289 -5.54 -10.91 -9.98
CA ARG A 289 -5.69 -12.34 -10.30
C ARG A 289 -4.44 -12.90 -10.97
N PHE A 290 -3.81 -12.12 -11.85
CA PHE A 290 -2.57 -12.50 -12.52
C PHE A 290 -1.41 -12.62 -11.53
N ALA A 291 -1.23 -11.62 -10.65
CA ALA A 291 -0.18 -11.61 -9.65
C ALA A 291 -0.32 -12.78 -8.68
N LEU A 292 -1.52 -13.03 -8.14
CA LEU A 292 -1.77 -14.16 -7.26
C LEU A 292 -1.46 -15.50 -7.94
N LEU A 293 -1.90 -15.70 -9.18
CA LEU A 293 -1.60 -16.93 -9.92
C LEU A 293 -0.09 -17.10 -10.13
N MET A 294 0.60 -16.06 -10.62
CA MET A 294 2.05 -16.11 -10.86
C MET A 294 2.84 -16.40 -9.59
N MET A 295 2.47 -15.76 -8.47
CA MET A 295 3.13 -16.00 -7.19
C MET A 295 2.88 -17.44 -6.69
N LYS A 296 1.64 -17.94 -6.80
CA LYS A 296 1.32 -19.33 -6.42
C LYS A 296 2.13 -20.32 -7.24
N LEU A 297 2.15 -20.19 -8.57
CA LEU A 297 2.93 -21.08 -9.45
C LEU A 297 4.42 -21.07 -9.12
N ALA A 298 5.01 -19.89 -8.92
CA ALA A 298 6.42 -19.76 -8.58
C ALA A 298 6.75 -20.41 -7.22
N LEU A 299 5.90 -20.19 -6.21
CA LEU A 299 6.10 -20.77 -4.88
C LEU A 299 5.98 -22.29 -4.89
N VAL A 300 5.01 -22.84 -5.62
CA VAL A 300 4.84 -24.30 -5.74
C VAL A 300 6.07 -24.94 -6.38
N GLU A 301 6.52 -24.43 -7.53
CA GLU A 301 7.70 -24.96 -8.22
C GLU A 301 8.96 -24.97 -7.33
N ILE A 302 9.15 -23.89 -6.56
CA ILE A 302 10.28 -23.79 -5.63
C ILE A 302 10.12 -24.76 -4.46
N LEU A 303 8.96 -24.78 -3.80
CA LEU A 303 8.74 -25.54 -2.56
C LEU A 303 8.57 -27.05 -2.79
N GLN A 304 8.27 -27.50 -4.01
CA GLN A 304 8.37 -28.92 -4.39
C GLN A 304 9.82 -29.44 -4.31
N ASN A 305 10.80 -28.56 -4.53
CA ASN A 305 12.20 -28.94 -4.73
C ASN A 305 13.13 -28.45 -3.62
N PHE A 306 12.80 -27.33 -2.99
CA PHE A 306 13.66 -26.63 -2.05
C PHE A 306 12.91 -26.20 -0.79
N SER A 307 13.69 -26.00 0.28
CA SER A 307 13.27 -25.29 1.49
C SER A 307 14.07 -24.01 1.63
N PHE A 308 13.40 -22.92 1.98
CA PHE A 308 14.03 -21.66 2.39
C PHE A 308 14.52 -21.79 3.84
N VAL A 309 15.80 -21.48 4.05
CA VAL A 309 16.45 -21.54 5.37
C VAL A 309 17.20 -20.24 5.61
N THR A 310 17.15 -19.73 6.83
CA THR A 310 17.90 -18.54 7.25
C THR A 310 19.41 -18.83 7.24
N CYS A 311 20.23 -17.82 6.96
CA CYS A 311 21.69 -17.87 7.03
C CYS A 311 22.24 -16.76 7.95
N LYS A 312 23.56 -16.69 8.12
CA LYS A 312 24.19 -15.71 9.02
C LYS A 312 23.95 -14.27 8.57
N GLU A 313 23.69 -14.09 7.28
CA GLU A 313 23.41 -12.82 6.62
C GLU A 313 21.92 -12.46 6.56
N THR A 314 21.04 -13.30 7.12
CA THR A 314 19.61 -13.01 7.21
C THR A 314 19.34 -12.07 8.39
N ASP A 315 18.74 -10.91 8.12
CA ASP A 315 18.32 -9.98 9.18
C ASP A 315 17.07 -10.51 9.91
N ILE A 316 17.20 -10.76 11.21
CA ILE A 316 16.12 -11.26 12.07
C ILE A 316 16.11 -10.46 13.39
N PRO A 317 15.10 -9.61 13.64
CA PRO A 317 14.00 -9.25 12.74
C PRO A 317 14.46 -8.38 11.56
N MET A 318 13.78 -8.49 10.42
CA MET A 318 14.02 -7.67 9.25
C MET A 318 13.52 -6.24 9.47
N GLU A 319 14.35 -5.26 9.14
CA GLU A 319 13.97 -3.84 9.11
C GLU A 319 13.42 -3.46 7.74
N LEU A 320 12.41 -2.60 7.70
CA LEU A 320 11.87 -2.04 6.46
C LEU A 320 12.63 -0.78 6.03
N GLY A 321 12.72 -0.57 4.72
CA GLY A 321 13.24 0.64 4.10
C GLY A 321 12.33 1.84 4.31
N VAL A 322 12.81 3.03 3.95
CA VAL A 322 12.07 4.29 4.11
C VAL A 322 11.39 4.76 2.82
N ASP A 323 11.36 3.90 1.81
CA ASP A 323 10.82 4.19 0.48
C ASP A 323 9.28 4.27 0.46
N GLU A 324 8.71 4.71 -0.66
CA GLU A 324 7.26 4.78 -0.85
C GLU A 324 6.61 3.39 -0.87
N LEU A 325 7.27 2.42 -1.50
CA LEU A 325 6.88 1.01 -1.47
C LEU A 325 7.46 0.33 -0.23
N THR A 326 6.77 -0.71 0.24
CA THR A 326 7.30 -1.56 1.31
C THR A 326 8.42 -2.41 0.76
N THR A 327 9.65 -2.07 1.12
CA THR A 327 10.87 -2.78 0.78
C THR A 327 11.62 -3.14 2.06
N PRO A 328 12.42 -4.21 2.07
CA PRO A 328 13.34 -4.46 3.16
C PRO A 328 14.49 -3.45 3.10
N LYS A 329 15.00 -3.00 4.26
CA LYS A 329 16.12 -2.06 4.34
C LYS A 329 17.39 -2.63 3.70
N ASN A 330 17.63 -3.92 3.92
CA ASN A 330 18.70 -4.68 3.28
C ASN A 330 18.08 -5.81 2.44
N PRO A 331 18.74 -6.26 1.35
CA PRO A 331 18.24 -7.38 0.57
C PRO A 331 18.06 -8.64 1.41
N ILE A 332 16.92 -9.32 1.24
CA ILE A 332 16.62 -10.59 1.91
C ILE A 332 17.58 -11.66 1.39
N LYS A 333 18.45 -12.17 2.27
CA LYS A 333 19.40 -13.25 1.96
C LYS A 333 18.95 -14.51 2.67
N LEU A 334 18.72 -15.57 1.90
CA LEU A 334 18.31 -16.89 2.38
C LEU A 334 19.13 -17.96 1.68
N LYS A 335 19.21 -19.13 2.32
CA LYS A 335 19.76 -20.34 1.72
C LYS A 335 18.63 -21.20 1.17
N LEU A 336 18.76 -21.67 -0.06
CA LEU A 336 17.92 -22.73 -0.61
C LEU A 336 18.57 -24.08 -0.35
N VAL A 337 17.84 -24.98 0.31
CA VAL A 337 18.29 -26.35 0.60
C VAL A 337 17.42 -27.32 -0.18
N SER A 338 18.03 -28.24 -0.92
CA SER A 338 17.30 -29.27 -1.66
C SER A 338 16.51 -30.16 -0.71
N ARG A 339 15.24 -30.43 -1.03
CA ARG A 339 14.40 -31.36 -0.25
C ARG A 339 14.83 -32.81 -0.42
N ALA A 340 15.53 -33.15 -1.52
CA ALA A 340 16.07 -34.50 -1.73
C ALA A 340 17.13 -34.89 -0.68
N THR A 341 17.89 -33.91 -0.18
CA THR A 341 18.97 -34.15 0.79
C THR A 341 18.50 -34.34 2.24
N VAL A 342 17.26 -33.98 2.58
CA VAL A 342 16.75 -34.06 3.97
C VAL A 342 16.18 -35.46 4.29
N ALA A 343 15.79 -36.23 3.28
CA ALA A 343 15.33 -37.61 3.46
C ALA A 343 16.46 -38.59 3.83
N ASP A 344 17.72 -38.24 3.55
CA ASP A 344 18.89 -39.13 3.69
C ASP A 344 19.82 -38.78 4.87
N SER A 345 19.50 -37.77 5.70
CA SER A 345 20.28 -37.51 6.92
C SER A 345 19.74 -38.34 8.11
N PRO A 346 20.51 -39.29 8.67
CA PRO A 346 20.09 -40.01 9.86
C PRO A 346 20.03 -39.03 11.03
N SER A 347 18.93 -39.07 11.78
CA SER A 347 18.88 -38.48 13.12
C SER A 347 20.05 -39.03 13.94
N SER A 348 20.98 -38.15 14.32
CA SER A 348 22.03 -38.43 15.30
C SER A 348 21.77 -37.67 16.57
#